data_AF-A0A094JRV9-F1
#
_entry.id   AF-A0A094JRV9-F1
#
_cell.length_a   1.000
_cell.length_b   1.000
_cell.length_c   1.000
_cell.angle_alpha   90.00
_cell.angle_beta   90.00
_cell.angle_gamma   90.00
#
_symmetry.space_group_name_H-M   'P 1'
#
loop_
_entity.id
_entity.type
_entity.pdbx_description
1 polymer ?
#
loop_
_entity_poly.entity_id
_entity_poly.type
_entity_poly.pdbx_seq_one_letter_code
_entity_poly.pdbx_strand_id
1 'polypeptide(L)'
;MKKRKVVPHPYVKERLLTEGMNALKEKRYKEGYTYLTQLKELQLHDDDVEMALVVCLFEMGHVGEAKERCEQLLERGKGDWAVYISMLVHLQQYDEVVAVIHKLQRKGIDCTPFLPLLQFSEKMIRSQHEQRAKQYESIFQGNEWAKQLRILQQLDFRLVSHLVPIFVRYLRDETKHSIVKTTMLHILKKEQVTEPMIVKKFGQTMTVIPAELDEQQQKRWIEQVLDIVEKKTWAKQNPTMYEWCEQ
;
A
#
# COMPACT_ATOMS: atom_id res chain seq x y z
N MET A 1 24.88 53.55 3.72
CA MET A 1 25.79 52.45 3.33
C MET A 1 25.36 51.94 1.96
N LYS A 2 26.17 52.12 0.91
CA LYS A 2 25.85 51.68 -0.46
C LYS A 2 25.84 50.14 -0.52
N LYS A 3 24.70 49.54 -0.92
CA LYS A 3 24.61 48.12 -1.28
C LYS A 3 25.62 47.85 -2.38
N ARG A 4 26.72 47.16 -2.07
CA ARG A 4 27.65 46.62 -3.08
C ARG A 4 26.85 45.62 -3.90
N LYS A 5 26.56 45.95 -5.16
CA LYS A 5 26.12 44.96 -6.15
C LYS A 5 27.31 44.03 -6.36
N VAL A 6 27.26 42.86 -5.73
CA VAL A 6 28.13 41.74 -6.08
C VAL A 6 27.72 41.34 -7.48
N VAL A 7 28.54 41.67 -8.48
CA VAL A 7 28.34 41.23 -9.86
C VAL A 7 28.96 39.84 -9.94
N PRO A 8 28.19 38.78 -10.18
CA PRO A 8 28.74 37.43 -10.35
C PRO A 8 29.78 37.45 -11.48
N HIS A 9 30.95 36.87 -11.22
CA HIS A 9 31.99 36.75 -12.25
C HIS A 9 31.42 35.97 -13.45
N PRO A 10 31.71 36.37 -14.71
CA PRO A 10 31.01 35.88 -15.91
C PRO A 10 30.96 34.35 -16.06
N TYR A 11 31.95 33.66 -15.48
CA TYR A 11 32.13 32.21 -15.58
C TYR A 11 31.72 31.41 -14.33
N VAL A 12 31.09 32.04 -13.33
CA VAL A 12 30.73 31.34 -12.07
C VAL A 12 29.73 30.22 -12.33
N LYS A 13 28.75 30.44 -13.23
CA LYS A 13 27.77 29.40 -13.60
C LYS A 13 28.46 28.16 -14.18
N GLU A 14 29.25 28.36 -15.23
CA GLU A 14 29.93 27.27 -15.96
C GLU A 14 30.90 26.52 -15.06
N ARG A 15 31.66 27.24 -14.23
CA ARG A 15 32.59 26.63 -13.27
C ARG A 15 31.84 25.78 -12.24
N LEU A 16 30.81 26.33 -11.57
CA LEU A 16 30.06 25.59 -10.56
C LEU A 16 29.36 24.36 -11.16
N LEU A 17 28.84 24.48 -12.39
CA LEU A 17 28.22 23.35 -13.08
C LEU A 17 29.27 22.28 -13.42
N THR A 18 30.41 22.68 -13.96
CA THR A 18 31.51 21.76 -14.30
C THR A 18 32.03 21.04 -13.07
N GLU A 19 32.31 21.77 -11.99
CA GLU A 19 32.77 21.19 -10.72
C GLU A 19 31.72 20.27 -10.09
N GLY A 20 30.45 20.69 -10.12
CA GLY A 20 29.33 19.87 -9.66
C GLY A 20 29.27 18.54 -10.42
N MET A 21 29.22 18.59 -11.74
CA MET A 21 29.12 17.40 -12.58
C MET A 21 30.38 16.51 -12.51
N ASN A 22 31.57 17.08 -12.39
CA ASN A 22 32.79 16.31 -12.17
C ASN A 22 32.78 15.61 -10.81
N ALA A 23 32.32 16.28 -9.76
CA ALA A 23 32.15 15.66 -8.45
C ALA A 23 31.15 14.49 -8.49
N LEU A 24 30.04 14.60 -9.25
CA LEU A 24 29.13 13.47 -9.46
C LEU A 24 29.83 12.29 -10.15
N LYS A 25 30.58 12.54 -11.24
CA LYS A 25 31.32 11.50 -11.97
C LYS A 25 32.34 10.77 -11.08
N GLU A 26 32.99 11.51 -10.18
CA GLU A 26 33.96 11.00 -9.23
C GLU A 26 33.32 10.47 -7.93
N LYS A 27 31.98 10.39 -7.86
CA LYS A 27 31.19 9.95 -6.69
C LYS A 27 31.43 10.80 -5.43
N ARG A 28 31.92 12.03 -5.58
CA ARG A 28 32.04 13.04 -4.52
C ARG A 28 30.70 13.76 -4.32
N TYR A 29 29.67 13.00 -3.96
CA TYR A 29 28.27 13.48 -3.97
C TYR A 29 28.01 14.68 -3.06
N LYS A 30 28.67 14.76 -1.91
CA LYS A 30 28.55 15.90 -0.98
C LYS A 30 29.13 17.19 -1.57
N GLU A 31 30.25 17.09 -2.28
CA GLU A 31 30.87 18.23 -2.96
C GLU A 31 30.04 18.65 -4.17
N GLY A 32 29.57 17.68 -4.96
CA GLY A 32 28.64 17.91 -6.07
C GLY A 32 27.37 18.63 -5.62
N TYR A 33 26.73 18.13 -4.55
CA TYR A 33 25.57 18.75 -3.94
C TYR A 33 25.84 20.20 -3.53
N THR A 34 27.02 20.46 -2.96
CA THR A 34 27.44 21.81 -2.53
C THR A 34 27.52 22.77 -3.72
N TYR A 35 28.21 22.39 -4.80
CA TYR A 35 28.34 23.23 -6.00
C TYR A 35 27.01 23.45 -6.72
N LEU A 36 26.18 22.40 -6.84
CA LEU A 36 24.88 22.49 -7.49
C LEU A 36 23.86 23.28 -6.65
N THR A 37 23.94 23.22 -5.32
CA THR A 37 23.11 24.05 -4.43
C THR A 37 23.47 25.53 -4.57
N GLN A 38 24.76 25.85 -4.70
CA GLN A 38 25.18 27.24 -4.98
C GLN A 38 24.60 27.76 -6.31
N LEU A 39 24.52 26.92 -7.36
CA LEU A 39 23.84 27.29 -8.60
C LEU A 39 22.35 27.59 -8.37
N LYS A 40 21.69 26.76 -7.55
CA LYS A 40 20.28 26.94 -7.19
C LYS A 40 20.03 28.24 -6.43
N GLU A 41 20.87 28.54 -5.43
CA GLU A 41 20.82 29.78 -4.64
C GLU A 41 21.04 31.04 -5.49
N LEU A 42 21.90 30.95 -6.51
CA LEU A 42 22.14 32.03 -7.47
C LEU A 42 21.02 32.16 -8.52
N GLN A 43 19.99 31.30 -8.49
CA GLN A 43 18.94 31.21 -9.50
C GLN A 43 19.49 30.92 -10.91
N LEU A 44 20.61 30.21 -10.99
CA LEU A 44 21.31 29.82 -12.22
C LEU A 44 21.18 28.31 -12.49
N HIS A 45 20.05 27.71 -12.12
CA HIS A 45 19.76 26.28 -12.27
C HIS A 45 18.65 26.05 -13.29
N ASP A 46 18.63 24.84 -13.84
CA ASP A 46 17.59 24.28 -14.71
C ASP A 46 17.18 22.90 -14.17
N ASP A 47 16.30 22.21 -14.88
CA ASP A 47 15.82 20.88 -14.48
C ASP A 47 16.95 19.83 -14.46
N ASP A 48 18.00 20.00 -15.26
CA ASP A 48 19.16 19.09 -15.27
C ASP A 48 19.99 19.24 -13.99
N VAL A 49 20.18 20.48 -13.51
CA VAL A 49 20.80 20.75 -12.21
C VAL A 49 19.95 20.19 -11.07
N GLU A 50 18.62 20.31 -11.12
CA GLU A 50 17.75 19.73 -10.11
C GLU A 50 17.81 18.20 -10.13
N MET A 51 17.88 17.58 -11.32
CA MET A 51 18.06 16.14 -11.45
C MET A 51 19.41 15.68 -10.89
N ALA A 52 20.48 16.43 -11.11
CA ALA A 52 21.79 16.16 -10.50
C ALA A 52 21.75 16.28 -8.97
N LEU A 53 21.02 17.26 -8.42
CA LEU A 53 20.77 17.37 -6.98
C LEU A 53 20.01 16.16 -6.43
N VAL A 54 19.01 15.67 -7.17
CA VAL A 54 18.25 14.45 -6.84
C VAL A 54 19.19 13.24 -6.74
N VAL A 55 20.09 13.06 -7.71
CA VAL A 55 21.08 11.97 -7.68
C VAL A 55 22.01 12.10 -6.48
N CYS A 56 22.51 13.31 -6.21
CA CYS A 56 23.33 13.56 -5.01
C CYS A 56 22.58 13.18 -3.72
N LEU A 57 21.33 13.60 -3.56
CA LEU A 57 20.53 13.28 -2.37
C LEU A 57 20.35 11.78 -2.22
N PHE A 58 20.02 11.10 -3.32
CA PHE A 58 19.83 9.66 -3.33
C PHE A 58 21.09 8.91 -2.89
N GLU A 59 22.23 9.24 -3.48
CA GLU A 59 23.52 8.61 -3.19
C GLU A 59 24.05 8.93 -1.78
N MET A 60 23.65 10.07 -1.22
CA MET A 60 23.92 10.43 0.19
C MET A 60 22.96 9.75 1.19
N GLY A 61 22.02 8.94 0.72
CA GLY A 61 21.05 8.23 1.56
C GLY A 61 19.82 9.04 1.95
N HIS A 62 19.65 10.25 1.42
CA HIS A 62 18.45 11.09 1.58
C HIS A 62 17.34 10.66 0.60
N VAL A 63 17.05 9.36 0.57
CA VAL A 63 16.20 8.72 -0.46
C VAL A 63 14.77 9.28 -0.48
N GLY A 64 14.19 9.59 0.69
CA GLY A 64 12.83 10.14 0.77
C GLY A 64 12.72 11.52 0.11
N GLU A 65 13.64 12.44 0.41
CA GLU A 65 13.68 13.76 -0.22
C GLU A 65 14.01 13.66 -1.71
N ALA A 66 14.95 12.77 -2.08
CA ALA A 66 15.30 12.52 -3.46
C ALA A 66 14.08 12.04 -4.29
N LYS A 67 13.27 11.14 -3.72
CA LYS A 67 12.02 10.66 -4.34
C LYS A 67 11.06 11.81 -4.60
N GLU A 68 10.76 12.61 -3.58
CA GLU A 68 9.80 13.72 -3.68
C GLU A 68 10.21 14.73 -4.77
N ARG A 69 11.49 15.11 -4.79
CA ARG A 69 12.01 16.03 -5.82
C ARG A 69 11.99 15.41 -7.22
N CYS A 70 12.30 14.11 -7.33
CA CYS A 70 12.23 13.40 -8.62
C CYS A 70 10.80 13.33 -9.15
N GLU A 71 9.81 13.09 -8.28
CA GLU A 71 8.39 13.12 -8.64
C GLU A 71 7.96 14.47 -9.21
N GLN A 72 8.37 15.56 -8.58
CA GLN A 72 8.09 16.92 -9.07
C GLN A 72 8.71 17.17 -10.46
N LEU A 73 9.90 16.62 -10.73
CA LEU A 73 10.52 16.70 -12.06
C LEU A 73 9.76 15.85 -13.09
N LEU A 74 9.30 14.66 -12.70
CA LEU A 74 8.52 13.77 -13.57
C LEU A 74 7.16 14.36 -13.94
N GLU A 75 6.49 15.03 -13.00
CA GLU A 75 5.23 15.75 -13.25
C GLU A 75 5.38 16.86 -14.30
N ARG A 76 6.55 17.51 -14.34
CA ARG A 76 6.90 18.53 -15.35
C ARG A 76 7.41 17.93 -16.66
N GLY A 77 7.54 16.60 -16.75
CA GLY A 77 8.08 15.90 -17.92
C GLY A 77 9.60 16.01 -18.07
N LYS A 78 10.32 16.26 -16.98
CA LYS A 78 11.76 16.55 -16.94
C LYS A 78 12.57 15.58 -16.09
N GLY A 79 11.91 14.74 -15.30
CA GLY A 79 12.56 13.72 -14.48
C GLY A 79 12.98 12.48 -15.27
N ASP A 80 13.84 11.67 -14.66
CA ASP A 80 14.28 10.38 -15.19
C ASP A 80 13.55 9.22 -14.51
N TRP A 81 12.77 8.47 -15.29
CA TRP A 81 12.03 7.30 -14.82
C TRP A 81 12.94 6.19 -14.28
N ALA A 82 14.13 6.01 -14.84
CA ALA A 82 15.06 4.98 -14.38
C ALA A 82 15.58 5.29 -12.98
N VAL A 83 15.92 6.55 -12.72
CA VAL A 83 16.35 7.01 -11.40
C VAL A 83 15.21 6.86 -10.39
N TYR A 84 14.00 7.29 -10.76
CA TYR A 84 12.83 7.16 -9.89
C TYR A 84 12.51 5.70 -9.54
N ILE A 85 12.47 4.80 -10.53
CA ILE A 85 12.24 3.37 -10.31
C ILE A 85 13.33 2.77 -9.40
N SER A 86 14.60 3.17 -9.58
CA SER A 86 15.69 2.74 -8.70
C SER A 86 15.46 3.16 -7.23
N MET A 87 14.96 4.38 -6.99
CA MET A 87 14.61 4.84 -5.65
C MET A 87 13.48 3.99 -5.03
N LEU A 88 12.44 3.68 -5.80
CA LEU A 88 11.34 2.82 -5.34
C LEU A 88 11.84 1.44 -4.92
N VAL A 89 12.76 0.85 -5.68
CA VAL A 89 13.38 -0.44 -5.34
C VAL A 89 14.18 -0.34 -4.04
N HIS A 90 14.97 0.72 -3.84
CA HIS A 90 15.73 0.94 -2.61
C HIS A 90 14.82 1.14 -1.39
N LEU A 91 13.66 1.78 -1.57
CA LEU A 91 12.63 1.94 -0.54
C LEU A 91 11.76 0.69 -0.35
N GLN A 92 12.05 -0.40 -1.08
CA GLN A 92 11.25 -1.64 -1.08
C GLN A 92 9.77 -1.41 -1.45
N GLN A 93 9.49 -0.36 -2.21
CA GLN A 93 8.15 -0.01 -2.71
C GLN A 93 7.84 -0.78 -3.99
N TYR A 94 7.90 -2.11 -3.93
CA TYR A 94 7.77 -2.99 -5.10
C TYR A 94 6.42 -2.85 -5.82
N ASP A 95 5.33 -2.65 -5.07
CA ASP A 95 4.00 -2.41 -5.66
C ASP A 95 4.01 -1.17 -6.57
N GLU A 96 4.70 -0.11 -6.14
CA GLU A 96 4.81 1.16 -6.87
C GLU A 96 5.67 0.98 -8.12
N VAL A 97 6.75 0.18 -8.05
CA VAL A 97 7.56 -0.19 -9.22
C VAL A 97 6.71 -0.84 -10.30
N VAL A 98 5.91 -1.86 -9.94
CA VAL A 98 5.02 -2.56 -10.86
C VAL A 98 4.01 -1.59 -11.48
N ALA A 99 3.36 -0.77 -10.65
CA ALA A 99 2.37 0.20 -11.10
C ALA A 99 2.96 1.23 -12.08
N VAL A 100 4.16 1.75 -11.79
CA VAL A 100 4.86 2.73 -12.64
C VAL A 100 5.24 2.11 -13.97
N ILE A 101 5.87 0.93 -13.99
CA ILE A 101 6.27 0.27 -15.23
C ILE A 101 5.05 -0.01 -16.12
N HIS A 102 3.95 -0.51 -15.56
CA HIS A 102 2.72 -0.70 -16.31
C HIS A 102 2.12 0.61 -16.83
N LYS A 103 2.18 1.70 -16.05
CA LYS A 103 1.76 3.03 -16.49
C LYS A 103 2.61 3.51 -17.69
N LEU A 104 3.91 3.27 -17.67
CA LEU A 104 4.82 3.63 -18.77
C LEU A 104 4.54 2.79 -20.03
N GLN A 105 4.31 1.48 -19.87
CA GLN A 105 3.91 0.60 -20.98
C GLN A 105 2.60 1.07 -21.64
N ARG A 106 1.58 1.44 -20.84
CA ARG A 106 0.31 1.98 -21.36
C ARG A 106 0.48 3.30 -22.11
N LYS A 107 1.51 4.08 -21.78
CA LYS A 107 1.88 5.31 -22.48
C LYS A 107 2.73 5.06 -23.75
N GLY A 108 3.04 3.80 -24.07
CA GLY A 108 3.87 3.43 -25.23
C GLY A 108 5.37 3.68 -25.04
N ILE A 109 5.83 3.86 -23.79
CA ILE A 109 7.26 4.04 -23.49
C ILE A 109 7.93 2.66 -23.45
N ASP A 110 9.08 2.54 -24.13
CA ASP A 110 9.87 1.30 -24.10
C ASP A 110 10.36 1.02 -22.67
N CYS A 111 9.85 -0.07 -22.10
CA CYS A 111 10.16 -0.52 -20.75
C CYS A 111 11.04 -1.78 -20.76
N THR A 112 11.61 -2.16 -21.90
CA THR A 112 12.57 -3.28 -22.02
C THR A 112 13.68 -3.20 -20.97
N PRO A 113 14.28 -2.03 -20.68
CA PRO A 113 15.29 -1.90 -19.63
C PRO A 113 14.78 -2.22 -18.21
N PHE A 114 13.47 -2.07 -17.96
CA PHE A 114 12.86 -2.24 -16.64
C PHE A 114 12.26 -3.63 -16.41
N LEU A 115 12.19 -4.49 -17.44
CA LEU A 115 11.62 -5.84 -17.29
C LEU A 115 12.28 -6.69 -16.20
N PRO A 116 13.63 -6.67 -16.01
CA PRO A 116 14.26 -7.39 -14.91
C PRO A 116 13.80 -6.88 -13.53
N LEU A 117 13.64 -5.56 -13.39
CA LEU A 117 13.16 -4.94 -12.15
C LEU A 117 11.68 -5.23 -11.91
N LEU A 118 10.86 -5.30 -12.96
CA LEU A 118 9.46 -5.71 -12.88
C LEU A 118 9.35 -7.13 -12.33
N GLN A 119 10.04 -8.10 -12.97
CA GLN A 119 10.04 -9.50 -12.55
C GLN A 119 10.57 -9.67 -11.13
N PHE A 120 11.62 -8.94 -10.77
CA PHE A 120 12.15 -8.94 -9.42
C PHE A 120 11.12 -8.42 -8.41
N SER A 121 10.46 -7.30 -8.72
CA SER A 121 9.46 -6.69 -7.85
C SER A 121 8.25 -7.58 -7.65
N GLU A 122 7.71 -8.18 -8.71
CA GLU A 122 6.62 -9.16 -8.64
C GLU A 122 6.98 -10.37 -7.77
N LYS A 123 8.21 -10.90 -7.93
CA LYS A 123 8.71 -12.00 -7.10
C LYS A 123 8.81 -11.60 -5.62
N MET A 124 9.27 -10.38 -5.33
CA MET A 124 9.37 -9.88 -3.95
C MET A 124 7.97 -9.71 -3.33
N ILE A 125 7.01 -9.13 -4.04
CA ILE A 125 5.62 -9.01 -3.61
C ILE A 125 5.04 -10.39 -3.29
N ARG A 126 5.18 -11.34 -4.21
CA ARG A 126 4.70 -12.72 -4.01
C ARG A 126 5.33 -13.37 -2.80
N SER A 127 6.65 -13.26 -2.62
CA SER A 127 7.35 -13.84 -1.47
C SER A 127 6.87 -13.23 -0.15
N GLN A 128 6.63 -11.91 -0.10
CA GLN A 128 6.09 -11.24 1.08
C GLN A 128 4.67 -11.73 1.39
N HIS A 129 3.82 -11.89 0.37
CA HIS A 129 2.48 -12.44 0.53
C HIS A 129 2.50 -13.89 1.03
N GLU A 130 3.36 -14.75 0.47
CA GLU A 130 3.50 -16.14 0.90
C GLU A 130 3.99 -16.24 2.36
N GLN A 131 4.93 -15.40 2.77
CA GLN A 131 5.42 -15.36 4.15
C GLN A 131 4.33 -14.89 5.12
N ARG A 132 3.57 -13.84 4.77
CA ARG A 132 2.44 -13.37 5.57
C ARG A 132 1.31 -14.40 5.63
N ALA A 133 1.00 -15.08 4.53
CA ALA A 133 0.00 -16.14 4.49
C ALA A 133 0.33 -17.28 5.47
N LYS A 134 1.60 -17.71 5.53
CA LYS A 134 2.07 -18.69 6.53
C LYS A 134 1.92 -18.18 7.96
N GLN A 135 2.19 -16.90 8.20
CA GLN A 135 1.97 -16.31 9.52
C GLN A 135 0.48 -16.33 9.89
N TYR A 136 -0.40 -15.93 8.99
CA TYR A 136 -1.84 -15.96 9.23
C TYR A 136 -2.40 -17.37 9.43
N GLU A 137 -1.94 -18.34 8.64
CA GLU A 137 -2.25 -19.75 8.78
C GLU A 137 -2.06 -20.20 10.24
N SER A 138 -0.91 -19.89 10.85
CA SER A 138 -0.64 -20.26 12.26
C SER A 138 -1.62 -19.63 13.24
N ILE A 139 -2.10 -18.42 12.96
CA ILE A 139 -3.01 -17.68 13.85
C ILE A 139 -4.45 -18.20 13.72
N PHE A 140 -4.89 -18.51 12.50
CA PHE A 140 -6.23 -19.05 12.26
C PHE A 140 -6.37 -20.53 12.65
N GLN A 141 -5.26 -21.28 12.76
CA GLN A 141 -5.25 -22.60 13.37
C GLN A 141 -5.50 -22.56 14.89
N GLY A 142 -5.10 -21.48 15.57
CA GLY A 142 -5.40 -21.27 17.00
C GLY A 142 -6.89 -21.05 17.30
N ASN A 143 -7.21 -20.91 18.59
CA ASN A 143 -8.58 -20.69 19.09
C ASN A 143 -8.80 -19.30 19.70
N GLU A 144 -7.81 -18.40 19.61
CA GLU A 144 -7.88 -17.03 20.10
C GLU A 144 -8.72 -16.14 19.15
N TRP A 145 -10.04 -16.26 19.21
CA TRP A 145 -10.94 -15.59 18.26
C TRP A 145 -10.82 -14.06 18.27
N ALA A 146 -10.57 -13.45 19.44
CA ALA A 146 -10.40 -11.99 19.55
C ALA A 146 -9.16 -11.50 18.77
N LYS A 147 -8.07 -12.25 18.80
CA LYS A 147 -6.84 -11.98 18.04
C LYS A 147 -7.07 -12.17 16.54
N GLN A 148 -7.78 -13.24 16.17
CA GLN A 148 -8.17 -13.49 14.77
C GLN A 148 -9.01 -12.34 14.21
N LEU A 149 -9.98 -11.85 14.99
CA LEU A 149 -10.83 -10.73 14.60
C LEU A 149 -10.04 -9.43 14.39
N ARG A 150 -9.14 -9.10 15.32
CA ARG A 150 -8.25 -7.92 15.20
C ARG A 150 -7.41 -7.98 13.93
N ILE A 151 -6.90 -9.16 13.59
CA ILE A 151 -6.10 -9.36 12.37
C ILE A 151 -6.95 -9.18 11.12
N LEU A 152 -8.16 -9.75 11.08
CA LEU A 152 -9.08 -9.58 9.96
C LEU A 152 -9.46 -8.11 9.73
N GLN A 153 -9.59 -7.32 10.80
CA GLN A 153 -9.87 -5.88 10.70
C GLN A 153 -8.70 -5.07 10.14
N GLN A 154 -7.47 -5.56 10.30
CA GLN A 154 -6.24 -4.91 9.81
C GLN A 154 -5.69 -5.56 8.53
N LEU A 155 -6.47 -6.46 7.92
CA LEU A 155 -6.02 -7.24 6.78
C LEU A 155 -5.89 -6.34 5.54
N ASP A 156 -4.71 -6.38 4.92
CA ASP A 156 -4.49 -5.76 3.61
C ASP A 156 -5.30 -6.52 2.56
N PHE A 157 -6.18 -5.84 1.84
CA PHE A 157 -7.05 -6.45 0.84
C PHE A 157 -6.26 -7.22 -0.23
N ARG A 158 -5.04 -6.78 -0.55
CA ARG A 158 -4.14 -7.45 -1.51
C ARG A 158 -3.75 -8.87 -1.08
N LEU A 159 -3.84 -9.18 0.21
CA LEU A 159 -3.56 -10.51 0.75
C LEU A 159 -4.77 -11.44 0.68
N VAL A 160 -6.00 -10.93 0.52
CA VAL A 160 -7.23 -11.73 0.69
C VAL A 160 -7.27 -12.91 -0.26
N SER A 161 -6.91 -12.71 -1.53
CA SER A 161 -6.85 -13.77 -2.55
C SER A 161 -5.97 -14.95 -2.13
N HIS A 162 -4.83 -14.67 -1.48
CA HIS A 162 -3.91 -15.69 -0.95
C HIS A 162 -4.42 -16.37 0.32
N LEU A 163 -5.37 -15.77 1.04
CA LEU A 163 -5.94 -16.31 2.27
C LEU A 163 -7.25 -17.07 2.05
N VAL A 164 -7.84 -17.02 0.85
CA VAL A 164 -9.07 -17.77 0.52
C VAL A 164 -8.99 -19.25 0.95
N PRO A 165 -7.90 -20.00 0.68
CA PRO A 165 -7.80 -21.40 1.13
C PRO A 165 -7.88 -21.57 2.66
N ILE A 166 -7.31 -20.63 3.41
CA ILE A 166 -7.35 -20.61 4.88
C ILE A 166 -8.79 -20.30 5.34
N PHE A 167 -9.45 -19.34 4.71
CA PHE A 167 -10.83 -18.95 5.05
C PHE A 167 -11.79 -20.10 4.77
N VAL A 168 -11.69 -20.79 3.61
CA VAL A 168 -12.50 -21.98 3.29
C VAL A 168 -12.42 -23.03 4.39
N ARG A 169 -11.20 -23.32 4.88
CA ARG A 169 -11.00 -24.31 5.96
C ARG A 169 -11.59 -23.83 7.28
N TYR A 170 -11.39 -22.57 7.65
CA TYR A 170 -11.93 -21.97 8.87
C TYR A 170 -13.47 -21.96 8.86
N LEU A 171 -14.08 -21.62 7.72
CA LEU A 171 -15.53 -21.59 7.54
C LEU A 171 -16.18 -22.97 7.66
N ARG A 172 -15.48 -24.03 7.20
CA ARG A 172 -15.96 -25.42 7.26
C ARG A 172 -15.82 -26.06 8.64
N ASP A 173 -14.93 -25.57 9.49
CA ASP A 173 -14.66 -26.13 10.81
C ASP A 173 -15.71 -25.65 11.83
N GLU A 174 -16.54 -26.57 12.32
CA GLU A 174 -17.62 -26.27 13.26
C GLU A 174 -17.14 -25.73 14.62
N THR A 175 -15.92 -26.09 15.03
CA THR A 175 -15.34 -25.66 16.32
C THR A 175 -14.87 -24.20 16.31
N LYS A 176 -14.71 -23.61 15.12
CA LYS A 176 -14.24 -22.24 14.94
C LYS A 176 -15.34 -21.20 15.18
N HIS A 177 -14.93 -20.05 15.71
CA HIS A 177 -15.85 -19.05 16.25
C HIS A 177 -16.69 -18.36 15.16
N SER A 178 -18.02 -18.30 15.36
CA SER A 178 -18.99 -17.78 14.38
C SER A 178 -18.78 -16.31 13.99
N ILE A 179 -18.30 -15.46 14.90
CA ILE A 179 -18.04 -14.04 14.58
C ILE A 179 -16.90 -13.86 13.57
N VAL A 180 -15.86 -14.70 13.68
CA VAL A 180 -14.70 -14.68 12.78
C VAL A 180 -15.14 -15.15 11.40
N LYS A 181 -15.96 -16.21 11.34
CA LYS A 181 -16.58 -16.69 10.08
C LYS A 181 -17.38 -15.60 9.38
N THR A 182 -18.22 -14.87 10.13
CA THR A 182 -19.03 -13.78 9.60
C THR A 182 -18.16 -12.65 9.05
N THR A 183 -17.08 -12.31 9.76
CA THR A 183 -16.12 -11.29 9.31
C THR A 183 -15.38 -11.72 8.04
N MET A 184 -14.94 -12.99 7.96
CA MET A 184 -14.32 -13.55 6.75
C MET A 184 -15.26 -13.48 5.54
N LEU A 185 -16.54 -13.85 5.72
CA LEU A 185 -17.54 -13.77 4.64
C LEU A 185 -17.75 -12.33 4.16
N HIS A 186 -17.76 -11.35 5.07
CA HIS A 186 -17.88 -9.94 4.72
C HIS A 186 -16.66 -9.43 3.94
N ILE A 187 -15.45 -9.87 4.31
CA ILE A 187 -14.21 -9.56 3.56
C ILE A 187 -14.27 -10.17 2.16
N LEU A 188 -14.65 -11.45 2.04
CA LEU A 188 -14.77 -12.15 0.75
C LEU A 188 -15.83 -11.53 -0.15
N LYS A 189 -16.94 -11.06 0.43
CA LYS A 189 -17.97 -10.30 -0.31
C LYS A 189 -17.40 -9.00 -0.89
N LYS A 190 -16.64 -8.23 -0.10
CA LYS A 190 -15.99 -7.00 -0.58
C LYS A 190 -15.05 -7.26 -1.75
N GLU A 191 -14.32 -8.37 -1.70
CA GLU A 191 -13.45 -8.83 -2.80
C GLU A 191 -14.21 -9.53 -3.95
N GLN A 192 -15.55 -9.53 -3.91
CA GLN A 192 -16.43 -10.10 -4.94
C GLN A 192 -16.11 -11.57 -5.28
N VAL A 193 -15.75 -12.36 -4.26
CA VAL A 193 -15.47 -13.79 -4.41
C VAL A 193 -16.75 -14.54 -4.78
N THR A 194 -16.76 -15.15 -5.97
CA THR A 194 -17.91 -15.87 -6.55
C THR A 194 -17.86 -17.38 -6.32
N GLU A 195 -16.76 -17.90 -5.77
CA GLU A 195 -16.59 -19.32 -5.50
C GLU A 195 -17.55 -19.77 -4.37
N PRO A 196 -18.35 -20.83 -4.58
CA PRO A 196 -19.22 -21.36 -3.54
C PRO A 196 -18.41 -22.02 -2.42
N MET A 197 -18.79 -21.72 -1.17
CA MET A 197 -18.06 -22.13 0.03
C MET A 197 -19.00 -22.82 1.02
N ILE A 198 -18.52 -23.86 1.68
CA ILE A 198 -19.26 -24.54 2.76
C ILE A 198 -18.96 -23.82 4.08
N VAL A 199 -20.00 -23.32 4.73
CA VAL A 199 -19.94 -22.69 6.05
C VAL A 199 -20.68 -23.57 7.05
N LYS A 200 -20.02 -23.92 8.16
CA LYS A 200 -20.64 -24.58 9.31
C LYS A 200 -20.71 -23.61 10.48
N LYS A 201 -21.90 -23.24 10.95
CA LYS A 201 -22.08 -22.40 12.15
C LYS A 201 -23.40 -22.74 12.84
N PHE A 202 -23.41 -22.69 14.17
CA PHE A 202 -24.61 -22.94 14.99
C PHE A 202 -25.31 -24.27 14.68
N GLY A 203 -24.54 -25.35 14.45
CA GLY A 203 -25.09 -26.67 14.10
C GLY A 203 -25.66 -26.78 12.68
N GLN A 204 -25.59 -25.70 11.88
CA GLN A 204 -26.07 -25.68 10.50
C GLN A 204 -24.90 -25.72 9.52
N THR A 205 -25.10 -26.44 8.42
CA THR A 205 -24.22 -26.42 7.26
C THR A 205 -24.94 -25.74 6.11
N MET A 206 -24.31 -24.73 5.52
CA MET A 206 -24.84 -23.97 4.39
C MET A 206 -23.78 -23.79 3.32
N THR A 207 -24.20 -23.76 2.06
CA THR A 207 -23.35 -23.34 0.93
C THR A 207 -23.64 -21.88 0.64
N VAL A 208 -22.60 -21.06 0.63
CA VAL A 208 -22.70 -19.61 0.45
C VAL A 208 -21.79 -19.19 -0.70
N ILE A 209 -22.29 -18.32 -1.56
CA ILE A 209 -21.47 -17.56 -2.51
C ILE A 209 -21.27 -16.17 -1.88
N PRO A 210 -20.05 -15.80 -1.43
CA PRO A 210 -19.83 -14.56 -0.69
C PRO A 210 -20.31 -13.31 -1.42
N ALA A 211 -20.06 -13.21 -2.73
CA ALA A 211 -20.50 -12.10 -3.57
C ALA A 211 -22.02 -11.91 -3.60
N GLU A 212 -22.79 -12.98 -3.40
CA GLU A 212 -24.26 -12.99 -3.48
C GLU A 212 -24.96 -12.83 -2.12
N LEU A 213 -24.20 -12.63 -1.04
CA LEU A 213 -24.77 -12.46 0.30
C LEU A 213 -25.69 -11.23 0.37
N ASP A 214 -27.00 -11.48 0.54
CA ASP A 214 -28.02 -10.44 0.65
C ASP A 214 -28.00 -9.75 2.04
N GLU A 215 -27.34 -8.59 2.09
CA GLU A 215 -27.31 -7.73 3.28
C GLU A 215 -28.69 -7.14 3.62
N GLN A 216 -29.56 -6.93 2.64
CA GLN A 216 -30.91 -6.44 2.90
C GLN A 216 -31.76 -7.53 3.56
N GLN A 217 -31.62 -8.78 3.13
CA GLN A 217 -32.26 -9.91 3.82
C GLN A 217 -31.76 -10.05 5.26
N GLN A 218 -30.45 -9.91 5.49
CA GLN A 218 -29.91 -9.93 6.85
C GLN A 218 -30.47 -8.79 7.70
N LYS A 219 -30.52 -7.57 7.15
CA LYS A 219 -31.08 -6.41 7.86
C LYS A 219 -32.56 -6.60 8.20
N ARG A 220 -33.38 -7.05 7.23
CA ARG A 220 -34.80 -7.37 7.45
C ARG A 220 -34.99 -8.43 8.53
N TRP A 221 -34.12 -9.44 8.58
CA TRP A 221 -34.17 -10.46 9.62
C TRP A 221 -33.83 -9.88 11.00
N ILE A 222 -32.79 -9.04 11.11
CA ILE A 222 -32.45 -8.35 12.36
C ILE A 222 -33.62 -7.48 12.83
N GLU A 223 -34.20 -6.68 11.92
CA GLU A 223 -35.36 -5.83 12.21
C GLU A 223 -36.56 -6.68 12.69
N GLN A 224 -36.83 -7.83 12.08
CA GLN A 224 -37.88 -8.75 12.53
C GLN A 224 -37.60 -9.34 13.92
N VAL A 225 -36.35 -9.70 14.22
CA VAL A 225 -35.97 -10.22 15.54
C VAL A 225 -36.11 -9.13 16.59
N LEU A 226 -35.62 -7.91 16.33
CA LEU A 226 -35.77 -6.77 17.22
C LEU A 226 -37.24 -6.43 17.46
N ASP A 227 -38.07 -6.42 16.40
CA ASP A 227 -39.51 -6.18 16.50
C ASP A 227 -40.20 -7.24 17.37
N ILE A 228 -39.79 -8.52 17.27
CA ILE A 228 -40.29 -9.58 18.15
C ILE A 228 -39.87 -9.34 19.60
N VAL A 229 -38.61 -9.00 19.85
CA VAL A 229 -38.08 -8.74 21.19
C VAL A 229 -38.78 -7.54 21.83
N GLU A 230 -38.98 -6.46 21.07
CA GLU A 230 -39.70 -5.25 21.48
C GLU A 230 -41.18 -5.52 21.76
N LYS A 231 -41.88 -6.13 20.81
CA LYS A 231 -43.34 -6.28 20.88
C LYS A 231 -43.79 -7.43 21.77
N LYS A 232 -43.06 -8.54 21.85
CA LYS A 232 -43.61 -9.77 22.44
C LYS A 232 -43.45 -9.93 23.94
N THR A 233 -42.49 -9.32 24.65
CA THR A 233 -42.51 -9.44 26.14
C THR A 233 -41.46 -8.61 26.93
N TRP A 234 -40.34 -8.19 26.34
CA TRP A 234 -39.12 -8.01 27.14
C TRP A 234 -38.89 -6.55 27.60
N ALA A 235 -39.17 -5.57 26.74
CA ALA A 235 -39.04 -4.14 27.08
C ALA A 235 -39.91 -3.71 28.28
N LYS A 236 -41.07 -4.36 28.50
CA LYS A 236 -41.96 -4.09 29.65
C LYS A 236 -41.68 -4.97 30.88
N GLN A 237 -41.04 -6.13 30.73
CA GLN A 237 -40.83 -7.08 31.84
C GLN A 237 -39.42 -7.07 32.40
N ASN A 238 -38.40 -6.71 31.61
CA ASN A 238 -37.01 -6.67 32.08
C ASN A 238 -36.14 -5.73 31.22
N PRO A 239 -36.18 -4.41 31.48
CA PRO A 239 -35.51 -3.38 30.67
C PRO A 239 -34.01 -3.60 30.49
N THR A 240 -33.33 -4.13 31.52
CA THR A 240 -31.89 -4.39 31.51
C THR A 240 -31.48 -5.49 30.52
N MET A 241 -32.33 -6.50 30.31
CA MET A 241 -32.08 -7.54 29.30
C MET A 241 -32.35 -7.04 27.88
N TYR A 242 -33.28 -6.10 27.71
CA TYR A 242 -33.53 -5.46 26.43
C TYR A 242 -32.31 -4.64 25.97
N GLU A 243 -31.73 -3.84 26.87
CA GLU A 243 -30.48 -3.10 26.59
C GLU A 243 -29.30 -4.02 26.23
N TRP A 244 -29.25 -5.24 26.79
CA TRP A 244 -28.24 -6.24 26.44
C TRP A 244 -28.46 -6.90 25.07
N CYS A 245 -29.71 -6.98 24.59
CA CYS A 245 -30.02 -7.53 23.27
C CYS A 245 -29.70 -6.57 22.13
N GLU A 246 -29.56 -5.27 22.40
CA GLU A 246 -29.18 -4.26 21.39
C GLU A 246 -27.66 -4.14 21.15
N GLN A 247 -26.81 -4.68 22.05
CA GLN A 247 -25.35 -4.68 21.92
C GLN A 247 -24.81 -5.83 21.06
#